data_AF-A0A167UZV4-F1
#
_entry.id   AF-A0A167UZV4-F1
#
_cell.length_a   1.000
_cell.length_b   1.000
_cell.length_c   1.000
_cell.angle_alpha   90.00
_cell.angle_beta   90.00
_cell.angle_gamma   90.00
#
_symmetry.space_group_name_H-M   'P 1'
#
loop_
_entity.id
_entity.type
_entity.pdbx_description
1 polymer ?
#
loop_
_entity_poly.entity_id
_entity_poly.type
_entity_poly.pdbx_seq_one_letter_code
_entity_poly.pdbx_strand_id
1 'polypeptide(L)'
;MRPQNTQAAYLPKQAAFQAFCQAKQYHDSDTVTEDKLLLFLVEEVANRPLRGKSHRVSPGSEEMARLSWRSVRTYVTAVTDLYRTQKARGMNTHPSPREDNVRDYLKTLQRRDAERDKASFLDKGRDTLLDGYSEQEFERVCAELWAHSTASPECHFRTLVDLLLGHYMLTRGSDRRATEISDIFTFEFKGEGSIRCMPLVLTTRGSKQNQHGRLETAGALRNRQPLICLLGALAFYLLLRWDLTEEPFPDLSDKASWYKVRLIRGAGNDLTAALSYNSQRDWVVRAFGYAGIRSQKKTHIGRSSGAKTAELKGVSEEQIRRAGRWNQEQMVGCYLSALPRKFMRVMAGHPAQPGCFEVRRANITPPSTLLSLIWPELEQWKGRQVEDLATAGFIDLLLYLRQVIIQDSVALRPQFPSSPIWNHPVFQHPEYKAYSQQLQSCVQEAEQPSQLTILKQAMPVLTEYLKSIDAHNESRILATEARLQQEIINQSTQLQALLSNGLTVHLQAALSTARPSTAAGPAAGPAAGPAAGPAIGLATGQPASQETATALLTGLSEPVREAVPVPQYHNGVISGEQGVRVSYSGTPYA
;
A
#
# COMPACT_ATOMS: atom_id res chain seq x y z
N MET A 1 22.17 -16.79 1.56
CA MET A 1 22.91 -15.88 2.48
C MET A 1 21.94 -15.05 3.30
N ARG A 2 22.38 -14.44 4.41
CA ARG A 2 21.57 -13.50 5.22
C ARG A 2 21.95 -12.06 4.90
N PRO A 3 21.05 -11.07 5.02
CA PRO A 3 21.41 -9.66 4.88
C PRO A 3 22.49 -9.26 5.89
N GLN A 4 23.51 -8.50 5.46
CA GLN A 4 24.65 -8.08 6.29
C GLN A 4 24.22 -7.43 7.62
N ASN A 5 23.23 -6.53 7.57
CA ASN A 5 22.68 -5.87 8.77
C ASN A 5 22.06 -6.86 9.78
N THR A 6 21.53 -8.00 9.32
CA THR A 6 21.02 -9.06 10.20
C THR A 6 22.16 -9.85 10.82
N GLN A 7 23.21 -10.17 10.04
CA GLN A 7 24.41 -10.84 10.55
C GLN A 7 25.10 -9.98 11.61
N ALA A 8 25.38 -8.71 11.31
CA ALA A 8 25.98 -7.75 12.26
C ALA A 8 25.15 -7.59 13.55
N ALA A 9 23.82 -7.68 13.46
CA ALA A 9 22.94 -7.63 14.63
C ALA A 9 22.87 -8.96 15.43
N TYR A 10 23.07 -10.11 14.79
CA TYR A 10 22.89 -11.43 15.40
C TYR A 10 24.18 -12.05 15.92
N LEU A 11 25.30 -11.93 15.18
CA LEU A 11 26.58 -12.55 15.54
C LEU A 11 27.04 -12.18 16.98
N PRO A 12 26.97 -10.91 17.44
CA PRO A 12 27.35 -10.58 18.82
C PRO A 12 26.43 -11.19 19.89
N LYS A 13 25.18 -11.55 19.53
CA LYS A 13 24.20 -12.18 20.44
C LYS A 13 24.38 -13.69 20.48
N GLN A 14 24.74 -14.29 19.34
CA GLN A 14 25.11 -15.70 19.23
C GLN A 14 26.42 -15.97 19.98
N ALA A 15 27.45 -15.14 19.77
CA ALA A 15 28.70 -15.22 20.52
C ALA A 15 28.50 -15.08 22.04
N ALA A 16 27.60 -14.19 22.48
CA ALA A 16 27.27 -14.06 23.91
C ALA A 16 26.57 -15.31 24.49
N PHE A 17 25.77 -16.04 23.70
CA PHE A 17 25.18 -17.31 24.11
C PHE A 17 26.23 -18.43 24.14
N GLN A 18 27.12 -18.48 23.14
CA GLN A 18 28.22 -19.44 23.07
C GLN A 18 29.18 -19.30 24.26
N ALA A 19 29.56 -18.06 24.61
CA ALA A 19 30.38 -17.78 25.79
C ALA A 19 29.69 -18.18 27.11
N PHE A 20 28.37 -17.97 27.22
CA PHE A 20 27.58 -18.45 28.35
C PHE A 20 27.60 -19.99 28.45
N CYS A 21 27.40 -20.71 27.34
CA CYS A 21 27.44 -22.17 27.34
C CYS A 21 28.83 -22.72 27.70
N GLN A 22 29.91 -22.07 27.27
CA GLN A 22 31.28 -22.38 27.66
C GLN A 22 31.51 -22.15 29.17
N ALA A 23 31.06 -21.02 29.71
CA ALA A 23 31.17 -20.71 31.14
C ALA A 23 30.38 -21.67 32.04
N LYS A 24 29.23 -22.18 31.56
CA LYS A 24 28.42 -23.21 32.23
C LYS A 24 28.91 -24.65 32.01
N GLN A 25 29.96 -24.86 31.21
CA GLN A 25 30.59 -26.16 30.97
C GLN A 25 29.64 -27.26 30.46
N TYR A 26 28.65 -26.91 29.63
CA TYR A 26 27.72 -27.90 29.07
C TYR A 26 28.43 -28.92 28.16
N HIS A 27 28.16 -30.22 28.35
CA HIS A 27 28.77 -31.31 27.58
C HIS A 27 28.49 -31.26 26.07
N ASP A 28 27.30 -30.84 25.69
CA ASP A 28 26.86 -30.59 24.31
C ASP A 28 27.20 -29.17 23.81
N SER A 29 28.07 -28.46 24.53
CA SER A 29 28.62 -27.14 24.18
C SER A 29 27.53 -26.11 23.87
N ASP A 30 27.63 -25.41 22.74
CA ASP A 30 26.69 -24.37 22.30
C ASP A 30 25.40 -24.89 21.64
N THR A 31 25.13 -26.19 21.69
CA THR A 31 23.87 -26.78 21.20
C THR A 31 22.69 -26.08 21.87
N VAL A 32 21.81 -25.49 21.07
CA VAL A 32 20.70 -24.66 21.55
C VAL A 32 19.50 -25.53 21.96
N THR A 33 19.14 -25.49 23.24
CA THR A 33 17.88 -26.03 23.78
C THR A 33 16.99 -24.90 24.30
N GLU A 34 15.72 -25.17 24.62
CA GLU A 34 14.87 -24.15 25.25
C GLU A 34 15.40 -23.76 26.64
N ASP A 35 15.79 -24.72 27.47
CA ASP A 35 16.26 -24.49 28.84
C ASP A 35 17.54 -23.63 28.88
N LYS A 36 18.52 -23.96 28.02
CA LYS A 36 19.75 -23.17 27.91
C LYS A 36 19.47 -21.74 27.47
N LEU A 37 18.56 -21.56 26.51
CA LEU A 37 18.15 -20.23 26.08
C LEU A 37 17.44 -19.50 27.23
N LEU A 38 16.46 -20.13 27.90
CA LEU A 38 15.76 -19.52 29.02
C LEU A 38 16.72 -19.09 30.14
N LEU A 39 17.64 -19.96 30.56
CA LEU A 39 18.61 -19.66 31.60
C LEU A 39 19.53 -18.50 31.20
N PHE A 40 20.04 -18.49 29.95
CA PHE A 40 20.78 -17.36 29.39
C PHE A 40 19.95 -16.07 29.39
N LEU A 41 18.65 -16.12 29.08
CA LEU A 41 17.81 -14.92 29.13
C LEU A 41 17.60 -14.41 30.55
N VAL A 42 17.47 -15.30 31.53
CA VAL A 42 17.22 -14.97 32.95
C VAL A 42 18.47 -14.43 33.63
N GLU A 43 19.57 -15.19 33.61
CA GLU A 43 20.81 -14.84 34.30
C GLU A 43 21.54 -13.70 33.57
N GLU A 44 21.75 -13.86 32.26
CA GLU A 44 22.67 -13.03 31.50
C GLU A 44 21.99 -11.86 30.78
N VAL A 45 20.81 -12.03 30.16
CA VAL A 45 20.28 -11.00 29.24
C VAL A 45 19.30 -10.02 29.88
N ALA A 46 18.26 -10.48 30.59
CA ALA A 46 17.12 -9.65 30.99
C ALA A 46 17.46 -8.55 32.01
N ASN A 47 18.57 -8.72 32.72
CA ASN A 47 19.07 -7.80 33.75
C ASN A 47 20.30 -6.98 33.31
N ARG A 48 20.80 -7.15 32.07
CA ARG A 48 21.92 -6.34 31.55
C ARG A 48 21.59 -4.84 31.60
N PRO A 49 22.49 -3.99 32.14
CA PRO A 49 22.34 -2.55 32.06
C PRO A 49 22.51 -2.07 30.61
N LEU A 50 21.87 -0.96 30.27
CA LEU A 50 22.10 -0.27 29.00
C LEU A 50 23.51 0.32 28.96
N ARG A 51 24.24 0.09 27.86
CA ARG A 51 25.59 0.62 27.61
C ARG A 51 25.63 2.14 27.32
N GLY A 52 24.65 2.91 27.77
CA GLY A 52 24.56 4.35 27.53
C GLY A 52 23.21 4.96 27.94
N LYS A 53 23.14 6.30 28.00
CA LYS A 53 21.94 7.04 28.42
C LYS A 53 20.73 6.72 27.54
N SER A 54 19.64 6.30 28.17
CA SER A 54 18.37 6.02 27.51
C SER A 54 17.55 7.30 27.37
N HIS A 55 17.22 7.73 26.16
CA HIS A 55 16.22 8.79 25.91
C HIS A 55 14.79 8.42 26.38
N ARG A 56 14.58 7.25 27.02
CA ARG A 56 13.30 6.81 27.60
C ARG A 56 13.24 6.92 29.13
N VAL A 57 14.33 7.34 29.76
CA VAL A 57 14.48 7.38 31.22
C VAL A 57 14.61 8.85 31.63
N SER A 58 13.82 9.27 32.61
CA SER A 58 13.83 10.64 33.11
C SER A 58 15.14 10.93 33.86
N PRO A 59 15.70 12.16 33.78
CA PRO A 59 16.85 12.55 34.59
C PRO A 59 16.57 12.28 36.08
N GLY A 60 17.49 11.59 36.76
CA GLY A 60 17.33 11.19 38.17
C GLY A 60 16.78 9.78 38.40
N SER A 61 16.32 9.05 37.37
CA SER A 61 15.94 7.62 37.48
C SER A 61 17.06 6.69 36.99
N GLU A 62 18.27 6.85 37.56
CA GLU A 62 19.48 6.15 37.13
C GLU A 62 19.64 4.72 37.69
N GLU A 63 18.71 4.25 38.55
CA GLU A 63 18.69 2.87 39.05
C GLU A 63 18.46 1.86 37.91
N MET A 64 19.59 1.36 37.38
CA MET A 64 19.69 0.24 36.45
C MET A 64 18.64 0.25 35.33
N ALA A 65 18.80 1.14 34.34
CA ALA A 65 18.07 1.01 33.08
C ALA A 65 18.45 -0.31 32.37
N ARG A 66 17.67 -1.37 32.62
CA ARG A 66 17.87 -2.74 32.09
C ARG A 66 17.37 -2.89 30.65
N LEU A 67 17.81 -3.93 29.96
CA LEU A 67 17.29 -4.27 28.62
C LEU A 67 15.76 -4.46 28.61
N SER A 68 15.09 -3.76 27.69
CA SER A 68 13.66 -3.93 27.44
C SER A 68 13.32 -5.33 26.90
N TRP A 69 12.09 -5.79 27.09
CA TRP A 69 11.61 -7.07 26.54
C TRP A 69 11.80 -7.16 25.01
N ARG A 70 11.69 -6.03 24.31
CA ARG A 70 11.95 -5.94 22.86
C ARG A 70 13.41 -6.27 22.54
N SER A 71 14.34 -5.79 23.36
CA SER A 71 15.77 -6.10 23.26
C SER A 71 16.04 -7.58 23.57
N VAL A 72 15.47 -8.12 24.66
CA VAL A 72 15.57 -9.55 25.02
C VAL A 72 15.04 -10.45 23.89
N ARG A 73 13.90 -10.10 23.27
CA ARG A 73 13.36 -10.79 22.09
C ARG A 73 14.32 -10.80 20.89
N THR A 74 15.24 -9.84 20.74
CA THR A 74 16.28 -9.91 19.70
C THR A 74 17.35 -10.96 19.99
N TYR A 75 17.65 -11.24 21.26
CA TYR A 75 18.52 -12.37 21.64
C TYR A 75 17.81 -13.70 21.36
N VAL A 76 16.54 -13.85 21.78
CA VAL A 76 15.72 -15.02 21.41
C VAL A 76 15.76 -15.25 19.90
N THR A 77 15.50 -14.22 19.11
CA THR A 77 15.48 -14.35 17.64
C THR A 77 16.85 -14.74 17.09
N ALA A 78 17.95 -14.19 17.61
CA ALA A 78 19.31 -14.52 17.17
C ALA A 78 19.78 -15.93 17.62
N VAL A 79 19.34 -16.43 18.78
CA VAL A 79 19.69 -17.78 19.24
C VAL A 79 18.79 -18.85 18.60
N THR A 80 17.50 -18.58 18.38
CA THR A 80 16.65 -19.40 17.48
C THR A 80 17.26 -19.52 16.07
N ASP A 81 18.00 -18.51 15.64
CA ASP A 81 18.67 -18.47 14.35
C ASP A 81 19.95 -19.34 14.29
N LEU A 82 20.67 -19.42 15.41
CA LEU A 82 21.77 -20.37 15.62
C LEU A 82 21.23 -21.81 15.64
N TYR A 83 20.15 -22.07 16.40
CA TYR A 83 19.43 -23.35 16.40
C TYR A 83 19.06 -23.82 15.01
N ARG A 84 18.46 -22.95 14.17
CA ARG A 84 18.12 -23.29 12.77
C ARG A 84 19.35 -23.71 11.96
N THR A 85 20.50 -23.10 12.22
CA THR A 85 21.77 -23.43 11.57
C THR A 85 22.32 -24.76 12.06
N GLN A 86 22.23 -25.06 13.37
CA GLN A 86 22.61 -26.35 13.94
C GLN A 86 21.71 -27.49 13.42
N LYS A 87 20.39 -27.29 13.39
CA LYS A 87 19.40 -28.22 12.81
C LYS A 87 19.67 -28.53 11.34
N ALA A 88 19.90 -27.50 10.51
CA ALA A 88 20.20 -27.68 9.10
C ALA A 88 21.53 -28.42 8.83
N ARG A 89 22.43 -28.47 9.83
CA ARG A 89 23.69 -29.24 9.80
C ARG A 89 23.59 -30.61 10.46
N GLY A 90 22.41 -31.01 10.95
CA GLY A 90 22.23 -32.26 11.70
C GLY A 90 22.86 -32.26 13.12
N MET A 91 23.40 -31.13 13.58
CA MET A 91 24.11 -31.02 14.87
C MET A 91 23.19 -30.97 16.09
N ASN A 92 21.89 -30.70 15.89
CA ASN A 92 20.94 -30.49 16.97
C ASN A 92 19.63 -31.23 16.64
N THR A 93 19.21 -32.12 17.53
CA THR A 93 18.00 -32.95 17.39
C THR A 93 16.80 -32.44 18.20
N HIS A 94 17.00 -31.51 19.13
CA HIS A 94 15.98 -30.97 20.05
C HIS A 94 14.81 -30.24 19.35
N PRO A 95 13.66 -30.04 20.03
CA PRO A 95 12.59 -29.17 19.54
C PRO A 95 13.02 -27.70 19.41
N SER A 96 12.12 -26.86 18.91
CA SER A 96 12.39 -25.42 18.71
C SER A 96 12.62 -24.72 20.06
N PRO A 97 13.65 -23.90 20.26
CA PRO A 97 13.93 -23.23 21.54
C PRO A 97 13.00 -22.02 21.79
N ARG A 98 11.74 -22.13 21.40
CA ARG A 98 10.76 -21.03 21.38
C ARG A 98 9.34 -21.59 21.55
N GLU A 99 9.22 -22.57 22.43
CA GLU A 99 7.96 -23.22 22.77
C GLU A 99 7.26 -22.32 23.79
N ASP A 100 6.77 -22.87 24.90
CA ASP A 100 5.97 -22.11 25.84
C ASP A 100 6.80 -21.43 26.93
N ASN A 101 7.91 -22.00 27.40
CA ASN A 101 8.69 -21.41 28.51
C ASN A 101 9.36 -20.09 28.12
N VAL A 102 10.05 -20.05 26.97
CA VAL A 102 10.68 -18.80 26.48
C VAL A 102 9.63 -17.76 26.08
N ARG A 103 8.44 -18.21 25.62
CA ARG A 103 7.31 -17.35 25.26
C ARG A 103 6.68 -16.72 26.49
N ASP A 104 6.47 -17.48 27.56
CA ASP A 104 5.87 -17.00 28.79
C ASP A 104 6.83 -16.14 29.60
N TYR A 105 8.13 -16.44 29.59
CA TYR A 105 9.13 -15.52 30.12
C TYR A 105 9.13 -14.17 29.37
N LEU A 106 8.97 -14.17 28.04
CA LEU A 106 8.78 -12.91 27.29
C LEU A 106 7.48 -12.18 27.65
N LYS A 107 6.38 -12.87 27.99
CA LYS A 107 5.16 -12.24 28.53
C LYS A 107 5.41 -11.61 29.90
N THR A 108 6.15 -12.28 30.79
CA THR A 108 6.54 -11.75 32.10
C THR A 108 7.40 -10.48 31.96
N LEU A 109 8.36 -10.47 31.03
CA LEU A 109 9.16 -9.27 30.73
C LEU A 109 8.33 -8.14 30.09
N GLN A 110 7.28 -8.45 29.33
CA GLN A 110 6.32 -7.45 28.83
C GLN A 110 5.53 -6.81 29.96
N ARG A 111 5.03 -7.60 30.93
CA ARG A 111 4.34 -7.10 32.13
C ARG A 111 5.28 -6.21 32.97
N ARG A 112 6.48 -6.69 33.29
CA ARG A 112 7.54 -5.94 33.99
C ARG A 112 7.83 -4.59 33.34
N ASP A 113 8.02 -4.57 32.02
CA ASP A 113 8.29 -3.33 31.29
C ASP A 113 7.08 -2.38 31.34
N ALA A 114 5.84 -2.89 31.22
CA ALA A 114 4.63 -2.07 31.30
C ALA A 114 4.34 -1.53 32.71
N GLU A 115 4.62 -2.32 33.75
CA GLU A 115 4.55 -1.91 35.16
C GLU A 115 5.58 -0.82 35.48
N ARG A 116 6.82 -0.99 35.01
CA ARG A 116 7.85 0.05 35.12
C ARG A 116 7.44 1.32 34.38
N ASP A 117 6.97 1.20 33.14
CA ASP A 117 6.56 2.36 32.34
C ASP A 117 5.33 3.07 32.98
N LYS A 118 4.45 2.34 33.69
CA LYS A 118 3.38 2.92 34.53
C LYS A 118 3.92 3.61 35.79
N ALA A 119 4.85 2.98 36.50
CA ALA A 119 5.43 3.50 37.75
C ALA A 119 6.35 4.71 37.54
N SER A 120 7.04 4.79 36.41
CA SER A 120 7.86 5.95 36.02
C SER A 120 7.06 7.11 35.41
N PHE A 121 5.72 7.02 35.43
CA PHE A 121 4.82 7.99 34.81
C PHE A 121 5.17 8.29 33.35
N LEU A 122 5.59 7.26 32.59
CA LEU A 122 5.99 7.43 31.20
C LEU A 122 4.83 8.04 30.40
N ASP A 123 5.15 9.08 29.61
CA ASP A 123 4.19 9.84 28.82
C ASP A 123 3.23 8.92 28.03
N LYS A 124 1.94 8.96 28.41
CA LYS A 124 0.88 8.15 27.80
C LYS A 124 0.55 8.57 26.37
N GLY A 125 0.97 9.76 25.93
CA GLY A 125 0.87 10.20 24.54
C GLY A 125 1.91 9.52 23.64
N ARG A 126 3.01 9.02 24.21
CA ARG A 126 4.08 8.31 23.48
C ARG A 126 3.54 7.16 22.65
N ASP A 127 4.06 7.01 21.43
CA ASP A 127 3.72 5.94 20.50
C ASP A 127 2.24 5.93 20.02
N THR A 128 1.35 6.79 20.55
CA THR A 128 -0.10 6.87 20.22
C THR A 128 -0.41 7.73 18.97
N LEU A 129 -1.64 8.25 18.86
CA LEU A 129 -2.00 9.32 17.94
C LEU A 129 -1.24 10.63 18.22
N LEU A 130 -0.98 10.94 19.49
CA LEU A 130 -0.29 12.17 19.94
C LEU A 130 1.21 12.19 19.59
N ASP A 131 1.86 11.04 19.43
CA ASP A 131 3.25 10.94 18.96
C ASP A 131 3.29 10.88 17.42
N GLY A 132 3.19 12.07 16.82
CA GLY A 132 3.11 12.29 15.38
C GLY A 132 3.18 13.77 15.02
N TYR A 133 2.46 14.15 13.96
CA TYR A 133 2.14 15.52 13.57
C TYR A 133 0.81 15.51 12.81
N SER A 134 0.09 16.63 12.82
CA SER A 134 -1.04 16.92 11.94
C SER A 134 -0.58 17.30 10.52
N GLU A 135 -1.51 17.38 9.57
CA GLU A 135 -1.20 17.85 8.21
C GLU A 135 -0.73 19.31 8.20
N GLN A 136 -1.37 20.19 8.98
CA GLN A 136 -0.98 21.60 9.14
C GLN A 136 0.42 21.77 9.75
N GLU A 137 0.78 20.95 10.75
CA GLU A 137 2.14 20.93 11.29
C GLU A 137 3.16 20.43 10.27
N PHE A 138 2.79 19.47 9.41
CA PHE A 138 3.66 18.98 8.33
C PHE A 138 3.84 20.00 7.20
N GLU A 139 2.78 20.71 6.82
CA GLU A 139 2.83 21.88 5.94
C GLU A 139 3.77 22.95 6.51
N ARG A 140 3.68 23.24 7.82
CA ARG A 140 4.60 24.14 8.51
C ARG A 140 6.05 23.66 8.44
N VAL A 141 6.34 22.38 8.68
CA VAL A 141 7.71 21.83 8.50
C VAL A 141 8.22 22.07 7.07
N CYS A 142 7.36 21.92 6.06
CA CYS A 142 7.76 22.17 4.68
C CYS A 142 8.05 23.67 4.45
N ALA A 143 7.21 24.58 4.97
CA ALA A 143 7.45 26.02 4.92
C ALA A 143 8.74 26.44 5.63
N GLU A 144 9.00 25.89 6.82
CA GLU A 144 10.22 26.18 7.58
C GLU A 144 11.49 25.73 6.86
N LEU A 145 11.46 24.57 6.18
CA LEU A 145 12.58 24.09 5.36
C LEU A 145 12.83 24.99 4.15
N TRP A 146 11.79 25.54 3.54
CA TRP A 146 11.93 26.55 2.48
C TRP A 146 12.47 27.88 3.02
N ALA A 147 11.95 28.38 4.14
CA ALA A 147 12.35 29.65 4.75
C ALA A 147 13.82 29.63 5.23
N HIS A 148 14.27 28.53 5.83
CA HIS A 148 15.65 28.35 6.30
C HIS A 148 16.64 27.91 5.21
N SER A 149 16.19 27.78 3.96
CA SER A 149 17.03 27.27 2.85
C SER A 149 18.28 28.11 2.59
N THR A 150 18.30 29.40 2.91
CA THR A 150 19.45 30.31 2.70
C THR A 150 20.76 29.83 3.35
N ALA A 151 20.70 29.28 4.57
CA ALA A 151 21.90 28.97 5.35
C ALA A 151 22.58 27.64 4.94
N SER A 152 21.83 26.69 4.38
CA SER A 152 22.36 25.39 3.94
C SER A 152 21.40 24.78 2.92
N PRO A 153 21.35 25.29 1.67
CA PRO A 153 20.25 24.99 0.74
C PRO A 153 20.10 23.49 0.49
N GLU A 154 21.20 22.83 0.12
CA GLU A 154 21.22 21.42 -0.25
C GLU A 154 20.72 20.53 0.89
N CYS A 155 21.07 20.86 2.13
CA CYS A 155 20.61 20.12 3.30
C CYS A 155 19.11 20.32 3.59
N HIS A 156 18.57 21.53 3.41
CA HIS A 156 17.15 21.80 3.64
C HIS A 156 16.27 21.15 2.56
N PHE A 157 16.62 21.31 1.28
CA PHE A 157 15.91 20.67 0.16
C PHE A 157 16.02 19.13 0.22
N ARG A 158 17.19 18.57 0.54
CA ARG A 158 17.37 17.13 0.78
C ARG A 158 16.49 16.62 1.92
N THR A 159 16.35 17.38 3.00
CA THR A 159 15.51 17.01 4.15
C THR A 159 14.01 17.12 3.81
N LEU A 160 13.62 18.10 3.02
CA LEU A 160 12.26 18.24 2.49
C LEU A 160 11.90 17.01 1.64
N VAL A 161 12.75 16.63 0.68
CA VAL A 161 12.56 15.43 -0.14
C VAL A 161 12.53 14.15 0.72
N ASP A 162 13.44 13.99 1.69
CA ASP A 162 13.43 12.85 2.63
C ASP A 162 12.08 12.72 3.34
N LEU A 163 11.61 13.81 3.97
CA LEU A 163 10.33 13.83 4.69
C LEU A 163 9.14 13.53 3.78
N LEU A 164 9.07 14.16 2.60
CA LEU A 164 7.99 13.98 1.63
C LEU A 164 7.96 12.55 1.05
N LEU A 165 9.10 11.94 0.72
CA LEU A 165 9.20 10.51 0.36
C LEU A 165 8.68 9.60 1.48
N GLY A 166 8.93 9.97 2.73
CA GLY A 166 8.44 9.22 3.89
C GLY A 166 6.93 9.32 4.07
N HIS A 167 6.39 10.53 3.91
CA HIS A 167 4.97 10.84 4.13
C HIS A 167 4.09 10.36 2.95
N TYR A 168 4.41 10.75 1.73
CA TYR A 168 3.57 10.52 0.55
C TYR A 168 3.76 9.14 -0.09
N MET A 169 4.92 8.52 0.07
CA MET A 169 5.20 7.18 -0.47
C MET A 169 5.31 6.09 0.61
N LEU A 170 5.14 6.43 1.89
CA LEU A 170 5.24 5.52 3.05
C LEU A 170 6.58 4.73 3.15
N THR A 171 7.65 5.28 2.60
CA THR A 171 8.99 4.66 2.56
C THR A 171 9.67 4.70 3.93
N ARG A 172 10.65 3.83 4.19
CA ARG A 172 11.41 3.88 5.45
C ARG A 172 12.62 4.80 5.34
N GLY A 173 13.03 5.40 6.44
CA GLY A 173 14.28 6.16 6.50
C GLY A 173 15.51 5.37 6.04
N SER A 174 15.58 4.05 6.23
CA SER A 174 16.63 3.19 5.66
C SER A 174 16.59 3.14 4.13
N ASP A 175 15.39 2.96 3.59
CA ASP A 175 15.17 2.65 2.18
C ASP A 175 15.41 3.93 1.36
N ARG A 176 14.92 5.09 1.83
CA ARG A 176 15.17 6.43 1.25
C ARG A 176 16.65 6.80 1.13
N ARG A 177 17.50 6.37 2.09
CA ARG A 177 18.95 6.63 2.03
C ARG A 177 19.69 5.67 1.10
N ALA A 178 19.08 4.52 0.80
CA ALA A 178 19.58 3.59 -0.19
C ALA A 178 19.12 3.93 -1.61
N THR A 179 18.05 4.74 -1.79
CA THR A 179 17.55 5.14 -3.12
C THR A 179 18.63 5.79 -3.98
N GLU A 180 18.80 5.26 -5.17
CA GLU A 180 19.63 5.80 -6.26
C GLU A 180 18.74 6.63 -7.20
N ILE A 181 19.32 7.55 -8.00
CA ILE A 181 18.52 8.31 -8.99
C ILE A 181 17.99 7.42 -10.12
N SER A 182 18.60 6.26 -10.33
CA SER A 182 18.15 5.19 -11.24
C SER A 182 16.92 4.41 -10.73
N ASP A 183 16.60 4.50 -9.42
CA ASP A 183 15.42 3.87 -8.83
C ASP A 183 14.12 4.64 -9.14
N ILE A 184 14.19 5.87 -9.68
CA ILE A 184 13.05 6.76 -9.89
C ILE A 184 12.77 7.05 -11.37
N PHE A 185 11.48 7.05 -11.72
CA PHE A 185 11.01 7.30 -13.09
C PHE A 185 9.55 7.80 -13.09
N THR A 186 9.02 8.09 -14.27
CA THR A 186 7.59 8.35 -14.50
C THR A 186 7.12 7.68 -15.80
N PHE A 187 5.80 7.56 -15.96
CA PHE A 187 5.12 7.29 -17.22
C PHE A 187 3.68 7.80 -17.12
N GLU A 188 3.02 8.11 -18.24
CA GLU A 188 1.69 8.72 -18.19
C GLU A 188 0.62 7.78 -17.63
N PHE A 189 -0.05 8.22 -16.56
CA PHE A 189 -1.31 7.63 -16.10
C PHE A 189 -2.47 8.19 -16.91
N LYS A 190 -2.75 7.56 -18.06
CA LYS A 190 -3.92 7.88 -18.91
C LYS A 190 -5.23 7.79 -18.11
N GLY A 191 -6.16 8.70 -18.42
CA GLY A 191 -7.51 8.74 -17.83
C GLY A 191 -7.61 9.29 -16.41
N GLU A 192 -6.52 9.80 -15.82
CA GLU A 192 -6.56 10.34 -14.45
C GLU A 192 -7.16 11.76 -14.35
N GLY A 193 -7.12 12.58 -15.41
CA GLY A 193 -7.56 13.98 -15.38
C GLY A 193 -7.60 14.64 -16.76
N SER A 194 -7.87 15.94 -16.80
CA SER A 194 -7.82 16.78 -18.02
C SER A 194 -6.41 17.16 -18.45
N ILE A 195 -5.44 17.05 -17.55
CA ILE A 195 -4.01 17.31 -17.78
C ILE A 195 -3.21 16.01 -17.67
N ARG A 196 -2.02 15.97 -18.28
CA ARG A 196 -1.11 14.81 -18.20
C ARG A 196 -0.76 14.48 -16.75
N CYS A 197 -1.06 13.25 -16.34
CA CYS A 197 -0.80 12.75 -15.00
C CYS A 197 0.49 11.93 -14.99
N MET A 198 1.57 12.55 -14.52
CA MET A 198 2.90 11.94 -14.44
C MET A 198 3.24 11.68 -12.96
N PRO A 199 3.06 10.45 -12.44
CA PRO A 199 3.43 10.07 -11.08
C PRO A 199 4.95 10.01 -10.91
N LEU A 200 5.46 10.42 -9.75
CA LEU A 200 6.77 9.95 -9.33
C LEU A 200 6.63 8.48 -8.93
N VAL A 201 7.34 7.60 -9.64
CA VAL A 201 7.47 6.19 -9.30
C VAL A 201 8.87 5.95 -8.73
N LEU A 202 8.95 5.22 -7.63
CA LEU A 202 10.19 4.75 -7.03
C LEU A 202 10.11 3.23 -6.92
N THR A 203 11.09 2.54 -7.49
CA THR A 203 11.27 1.10 -7.31
C THR A 203 12.37 0.80 -6.32
N THR A 204 12.29 -0.36 -5.68
CA THR A 204 13.43 -0.92 -4.96
C THR A 204 13.39 -2.44 -5.00
N ARG A 205 14.56 -3.05 -5.11
CA ARG A 205 14.76 -4.51 -4.96
C ARG A 205 15.40 -4.87 -3.62
N GLY A 206 15.79 -3.88 -2.81
CA GLY A 206 16.53 -4.05 -1.58
C GLY A 206 15.95 -3.22 -0.44
N SER A 207 15.11 -3.84 0.39
CA SER A 207 14.57 -3.23 1.61
C SER A 207 14.74 -4.17 2.80
N LYS A 208 14.64 -3.65 4.03
CA LYS A 208 14.82 -4.46 5.26
C LYS A 208 13.89 -5.69 5.35
N GLN A 209 12.74 -5.67 4.69
CA GLN A 209 11.80 -6.81 4.64
C GLN A 209 11.86 -7.60 3.33
N ASN A 210 12.51 -7.07 2.31
CA ASN A 210 12.63 -7.67 0.99
C ASN A 210 13.99 -8.37 0.85
N GLN A 211 14.08 -9.57 1.43
CA GLN A 211 15.32 -10.36 1.46
C GLN A 211 15.58 -11.16 0.17
N HIS A 212 14.66 -11.10 -0.79
CA HIS A 212 14.65 -11.96 -1.98
C HIS A 212 14.73 -11.18 -3.31
N GLY A 213 14.99 -9.87 -3.30
CA GLY A 213 15.14 -9.09 -4.54
C GLY A 213 13.83 -8.77 -5.27
N ARG A 214 12.67 -8.95 -4.61
CA ARG A 214 11.34 -8.70 -5.21
C ARG A 214 11.27 -7.24 -5.63
N LEU A 215 10.63 -6.94 -6.77
CA LEU A 215 10.37 -5.55 -7.13
C LEU A 215 9.28 -4.99 -6.20
N GLU A 216 9.65 -4.05 -5.33
CA GLU A 216 8.71 -3.23 -4.57
C GLU A 216 8.57 -1.88 -5.29
N THR A 217 7.35 -1.41 -5.49
CA THR A 217 7.07 -0.11 -6.12
C THR A 217 6.37 0.82 -5.15
N ALA A 218 6.70 2.09 -5.21
CA ALA A 218 6.09 3.19 -4.47
C ALA A 218 5.73 4.30 -5.45
N GLY A 219 4.67 5.06 -5.18
CA GLY A 219 4.23 6.12 -6.08
C GLY A 219 3.62 7.30 -5.35
N ALA A 220 3.77 8.50 -5.92
CA ALA A 220 3.09 9.71 -5.50
C ALA A 220 2.65 10.54 -6.71
N LEU A 221 1.55 11.27 -6.57
CA LEU A 221 1.09 12.25 -7.57
C LEU A 221 1.54 13.66 -7.19
N ARG A 222 1.58 14.55 -8.19
CA ARG A 222 1.80 15.99 -7.99
C ARG A 222 0.69 16.55 -7.10
N ASN A 223 1.08 17.19 -6.00
CA ASN A 223 0.12 17.71 -5.01
C ASN A 223 -0.53 19.00 -5.53
N ARG A 224 -1.83 19.20 -5.24
CA ARG A 224 -2.55 20.45 -5.52
C ARG A 224 -1.87 21.66 -4.87
N GLN A 225 -1.32 21.49 -3.67
CA GLN A 225 -0.50 22.48 -3.00
C GLN A 225 0.98 22.37 -3.44
N PRO A 226 1.62 23.45 -3.92
CA PRO A 226 3.05 23.44 -4.30
C PRO A 226 3.98 23.14 -3.13
N LEU A 227 3.69 23.70 -1.94
CA LEU A 227 4.55 23.64 -0.75
C LEU A 227 4.89 22.21 -0.30
N ILE A 228 3.90 21.32 -0.37
CA ILE A 228 3.96 19.91 0.04
C ILE A 228 4.00 18.96 -1.17
N CYS A 229 4.35 19.49 -2.35
CA CYS A 229 4.45 18.72 -3.59
C CYS A 229 5.77 17.95 -3.63
N LEU A 230 5.73 16.63 -3.44
CA LEU A 230 6.93 15.77 -3.55
C LEU A 230 7.64 15.91 -4.90
N LEU A 231 6.90 15.99 -6.01
CA LEU A 231 7.52 16.20 -7.33
C LEU A 231 8.18 17.59 -7.44
N GLY A 232 7.55 18.63 -6.89
CA GLY A 232 8.13 19.98 -6.86
C GLY A 232 9.40 20.05 -6.02
N ALA A 233 9.33 19.56 -4.78
CA ALA A 233 10.48 19.49 -3.89
C ALA A 233 11.65 18.67 -4.47
N LEU A 234 11.34 17.53 -5.12
CA LEU A 234 12.34 16.74 -5.84
C LEU A 234 12.97 17.56 -6.98
N ALA A 235 12.16 18.23 -7.78
CA ALA A 235 12.65 19.01 -8.91
C ALA A 235 13.56 20.17 -8.47
N PHE A 236 13.17 20.93 -7.46
CA PHE A 236 14.02 22.01 -6.91
C PHE A 236 15.28 21.46 -6.22
N TYR A 237 15.22 20.29 -5.60
CA TYR A 237 16.41 19.66 -5.02
C TYR A 237 17.41 19.21 -6.10
N LEU A 238 16.94 18.62 -7.20
CA LEU A 238 17.79 18.24 -8.33
C LEU A 238 18.33 19.48 -9.09
N LEU A 239 17.51 20.51 -9.27
CA LEU A 239 17.91 21.78 -9.88
C LEU A 239 19.04 22.42 -9.07
N LEU A 240 18.88 22.46 -7.74
CA LEU A 240 19.91 22.96 -6.85
C LEU A 240 21.21 22.16 -6.99
N ARG A 241 21.14 20.81 -6.97
CA ARG A 241 22.32 19.95 -7.09
C ARG A 241 23.09 20.25 -8.38
N TRP A 242 22.44 20.17 -9.53
CA TRP A 242 23.14 20.15 -10.83
C TRP A 242 23.44 21.53 -11.41
N ASP A 243 22.63 22.54 -11.10
CA ASP A 243 22.72 23.85 -11.75
C ASP A 243 23.19 24.96 -10.77
N LEU A 244 23.26 24.67 -9.46
CA LEU A 244 23.62 25.63 -8.40
C LEU A 244 24.62 25.08 -7.37
N THR A 245 25.24 23.91 -7.60
CA THR A 245 26.41 23.43 -6.85
C THR A 245 27.50 22.92 -7.80
N GLU A 246 28.61 22.41 -7.27
CA GLU A 246 29.70 21.82 -8.05
C GLU A 246 29.40 20.37 -8.54
N GLU A 247 28.24 19.80 -8.20
CA GLU A 247 27.83 18.49 -8.74
C GLU A 247 27.36 18.65 -10.20
N PRO A 248 28.03 18.03 -11.19
CA PRO A 248 27.58 18.14 -12.58
C PRO A 248 26.29 17.36 -12.84
N PHE A 249 25.58 17.71 -13.90
CA PHE A 249 24.48 16.91 -14.42
C PHE A 249 24.95 15.47 -14.75
N PRO A 250 24.17 14.41 -14.42
CA PRO A 250 24.59 13.03 -14.63
C PRO A 250 24.70 12.67 -16.12
N ASP A 251 25.80 12.01 -16.51
CA ASP A 251 25.94 11.47 -17.87
C ASP A 251 25.05 10.23 -18.07
N LEU A 252 23.90 10.44 -18.70
CA LEU A 252 22.92 9.38 -18.97
C LEU A 252 23.35 8.40 -20.07
N SER A 253 24.49 8.63 -20.73
CA SER A 253 25.02 7.81 -21.83
C SER A 253 25.63 6.49 -21.34
N ASP A 254 26.32 6.50 -20.21
CA ASP A 254 26.89 5.31 -19.56
C ASP A 254 26.17 4.99 -18.25
N LYS A 255 25.62 3.77 -18.14
CA LYS A 255 24.96 3.28 -16.93
C LYS A 255 25.89 3.27 -15.71
N ALA A 256 27.18 3.02 -15.89
CA ALA A 256 28.11 2.92 -14.77
C ALA A 256 28.38 4.28 -14.09
N SER A 257 28.24 5.39 -14.83
CA SER A 257 28.45 6.75 -14.32
C SER A 257 27.34 7.19 -13.34
N TRP A 258 26.07 6.90 -13.66
CA TRP A 258 24.92 7.50 -12.96
C TRP A 258 24.08 6.52 -12.13
N TYR A 259 24.09 5.21 -12.41
CA TYR A 259 23.18 4.26 -11.73
C TYR A 259 23.36 4.25 -10.22
N LYS A 260 24.58 4.42 -9.72
CA LYS A 260 24.92 4.36 -8.29
C LYS A 260 24.82 5.71 -7.57
N VAL A 261 24.49 6.78 -8.28
CA VAL A 261 24.37 8.13 -7.71
C VAL A 261 23.17 8.16 -6.77
N ARG A 262 23.39 8.55 -5.51
CA ARG A 262 22.35 8.56 -4.48
C ARG A 262 21.37 9.69 -4.74
N LEU A 263 20.08 9.38 -4.58
CA LEU A 263 19.04 10.39 -4.55
C LEU A 263 19.23 11.29 -3.31
N ILE A 264 19.46 10.71 -2.13
CA ILE A 264 19.72 11.44 -0.88
C ILE A 264 21.19 11.22 -0.50
N ARG A 265 22.07 12.10 -0.99
CA ARG A 265 23.52 12.02 -0.80
C ARG A 265 23.95 12.25 0.66
N GLY A 266 25.09 11.66 1.01
CA GLY A 266 25.83 11.97 2.24
C GLY A 266 26.50 13.35 2.20
N ALA A 267 27.21 13.69 3.29
CA ALA A 267 28.08 14.85 3.32
C ALA A 267 29.42 14.52 2.66
N GLY A 268 29.93 15.42 1.82
CA GLY A 268 31.16 15.23 1.03
C GLY A 268 30.88 14.93 -0.44
N ASN A 269 31.95 14.79 -1.23
CA ASN A 269 31.88 14.83 -2.70
C ASN A 269 31.49 13.49 -3.35
N ASP A 270 31.58 12.36 -2.64
CA ASP A 270 31.18 11.04 -3.14
C ASP A 270 29.67 11.00 -3.45
N LEU A 271 29.33 10.90 -4.74
CA LEU A 271 27.96 10.84 -5.26
C LEU A 271 27.25 9.53 -4.88
N THR A 272 28.00 8.48 -4.55
CA THR A 272 27.51 7.12 -4.26
C THR A 272 27.32 6.86 -2.75
N ALA A 273 27.88 7.73 -1.90
CA ALA A 273 27.75 7.66 -0.45
C ALA A 273 26.33 7.95 0.02
N ALA A 274 25.67 6.94 0.59
CA ALA A 274 24.37 7.08 1.22
C ALA A 274 24.43 8.01 2.45
N LEU A 275 23.40 8.84 2.66
CA LEU A 275 23.28 9.63 3.87
C LEU A 275 23.36 8.75 5.13
N SER A 276 24.10 9.20 6.15
CA SER A 276 24.20 8.45 7.41
C SER A 276 22.87 8.48 8.19
N TYR A 277 22.62 7.45 9.00
CA TYR A 277 21.43 7.42 9.85
C TYR A 277 21.37 8.60 10.84
N ASN A 278 22.51 8.95 11.45
CA ASN A 278 22.58 10.06 12.40
C ASN A 278 22.32 11.39 11.69
N SER A 279 22.98 11.64 10.56
CA SER A 279 22.75 12.84 9.75
C SER A 279 21.27 12.99 9.34
N GLN A 280 20.61 11.92 8.88
CA GLN A 280 19.17 11.94 8.58
C GLN A 280 18.33 12.22 9.84
N ARG A 281 18.65 11.58 10.98
CA ARG A 281 17.96 11.80 12.25
C ARG A 281 18.07 13.25 12.69
N ASP A 282 19.26 13.83 12.65
CA ASP A 282 19.56 15.14 13.23
C ASP A 282 18.96 16.27 12.38
N TRP A 283 18.96 16.13 11.05
CA TRP A 283 18.22 17.03 10.16
C TRP A 283 16.70 16.93 10.32
N VAL A 284 16.13 15.73 10.50
CA VAL A 284 14.70 15.57 10.84
C VAL A 284 14.36 16.18 12.20
N VAL A 285 15.25 16.05 13.20
CA VAL A 285 15.09 16.71 14.51
C VAL A 285 15.10 18.24 14.35
N ARG A 286 16.01 18.79 13.54
CA ARG A 286 16.11 20.23 13.26
C ARG A 286 14.86 20.76 12.56
N ALA A 287 14.39 20.08 11.52
CA ALA A 287 13.18 20.46 10.78
C ALA A 287 11.93 20.49 11.67
N PHE A 288 11.80 19.54 12.60
CA PHE A 288 10.73 19.55 13.61
C PHE A 288 10.93 20.62 14.67
N GLY A 289 12.18 20.94 15.02
CA GLY A 289 12.52 22.04 15.90
C GLY A 289 12.01 23.38 15.38
N TYR A 290 12.19 23.67 14.09
CA TYR A 290 11.67 24.88 13.44
C TYR A 290 10.14 25.00 13.57
N ALA A 291 9.41 23.91 13.29
CA ALA A 291 7.95 23.89 13.35
C ALA A 291 7.34 23.75 14.77
N GLY A 292 8.18 23.56 15.80
CA GLY A 292 7.76 23.34 17.19
C GLY A 292 7.33 21.90 17.53
N ILE A 293 7.50 20.93 16.63
CA ILE A 293 6.97 19.57 16.74
C ILE A 293 7.78 18.71 17.71
N ARG A 294 7.11 18.17 18.72
CA ARG A 294 7.70 17.26 19.73
C ARG A 294 7.29 15.81 19.49
N SER A 295 7.99 15.10 18.60
CA SER A 295 7.82 13.64 18.46
C SER A 295 9.04 12.84 18.93
N GLN A 296 8.79 11.67 19.52
CA GLN A 296 9.80 10.67 19.87
C GLN A 296 10.30 9.90 18.63
N LYS A 297 9.48 9.81 17.59
CA LYS A 297 9.81 9.17 16.31
C LYS A 297 10.52 10.17 15.41
N LYS A 298 11.67 9.78 14.86
CA LYS A 298 12.48 10.59 13.94
C LYS A 298 12.37 10.05 12.51
N THR A 299 13.38 9.36 11.99
CA THR A 299 13.47 8.90 10.58
C THR A 299 12.39 7.91 10.10
N HIS A 300 11.51 7.42 10.99
CA HIS A 300 10.38 6.56 10.63
C HIS A 300 9.00 7.25 10.72
N ILE A 301 8.93 8.47 11.26
CA ILE A 301 7.65 9.15 11.54
C ILE A 301 6.80 9.37 10.30
N GLY A 302 7.40 9.76 9.16
CA GLY A 302 6.69 10.04 7.92
C GLY A 302 5.85 8.86 7.44
N ARG A 303 6.39 7.63 7.53
CA ARG A 303 5.66 6.41 7.17
C ARG A 303 4.45 6.15 8.07
N SER A 304 4.54 6.45 9.37
CA SER A 304 3.42 6.27 10.29
C SER A 304 2.41 7.41 10.18
N SER A 305 2.87 8.67 10.07
CA SER A 305 1.98 9.83 9.96
C SER A 305 1.26 9.85 8.62
N GLY A 306 1.94 9.59 7.49
CA GLY A 306 1.29 9.52 6.18
C GLY A 306 0.23 8.41 6.08
N ALA A 307 0.43 7.28 6.78
CA ALA A 307 -0.59 6.24 6.87
C ALA A 307 -1.82 6.70 7.69
N LYS A 308 -1.61 7.35 8.83
CA LYS A 308 -2.68 7.99 9.62
C LYS A 308 -3.41 9.10 8.83
N THR A 309 -2.67 9.93 8.09
CA THR A 309 -3.24 10.99 7.23
C THR A 309 -4.11 10.38 6.12
N ALA A 310 -3.69 9.27 5.50
CA ALA A 310 -4.51 8.58 4.51
C ALA A 310 -5.80 7.99 5.12
N GLU A 311 -5.71 7.38 6.30
CA GLU A 311 -6.85 6.84 7.06
C GLU A 311 -7.86 7.95 7.42
N LEU A 312 -7.38 9.08 7.97
CA LEU A 312 -8.20 10.25 8.28
C LEU A 312 -8.84 10.88 7.03
N LYS A 313 -8.21 10.76 5.86
CA LYS A 313 -8.77 11.15 4.56
C LYS A 313 -9.68 10.08 3.91
N GLY A 314 -10.08 9.06 4.65
CA GLY A 314 -11.03 8.03 4.18
C GLY A 314 -10.45 7.02 3.18
N VAL A 315 -9.13 6.86 3.13
CA VAL A 315 -8.51 5.79 2.34
C VAL A 315 -8.63 4.45 3.08
N SER A 316 -9.11 3.41 2.39
CA SER A 316 -9.31 2.09 2.99
C SER A 316 -7.98 1.44 3.41
N GLU A 317 -8.02 0.62 4.46
CA GLU A 317 -6.82 -0.06 4.98
C GLU A 317 -6.11 -0.89 3.90
N GLU A 318 -6.84 -1.55 2.99
CA GLU A 318 -6.27 -2.29 1.85
C GLU A 318 -5.40 -1.40 0.94
N GLN A 319 -5.88 -0.19 0.61
CA GLN A 319 -5.11 0.77 -0.20
C GLN A 319 -3.90 1.30 0.56
N ILE A 320 -4.00 1.51 1.88
CA ILE A 320 -2.87 1.92 2.73
C ILE A 320 -1.86 0.77 2.88
N ARG A 321 -2.29 -0.48 2.99
CA ARG A 321 -1.41 -1.67 3.04
C ARG A 321 -0.67 -1.88 1.72
N ARG A 322 -1.33 -1.67 0.57
CA ARG A 322 -0.68 -1.62 -0.74
C ARG A 322 0.33 -0.47 -0.81
N ALA A 323 -0.07 0.73 -0.43
CA ALA A 323 0.79 1.93 -0.42
C ALA A 323 1.99 1.78 0.52
N GLY A 324 1.84 1.04 1.62
CA GLY A 324 2.89 0.74 2.59
C GLY A 324 3.85 -0.38 2.14
N ARG A 325 3.47 -1.19 1.14
CA ARG A 325 4.04 -2.52 0.86
C ARG A 325 4.03 -3.41 2.12
N TRP A 326 2.84 -3.56 2.70
CA TRP A 326 2.60 -4.50 3.81
C TRP A 326 1.99 -5.83 3.34
N ASN A 327 1.40 -5.89 2.14
CA ASN A 327 0.90 -7.13 1.55
C ASN A 327 2.04 -7.95 0.93
N GLN A 328 2.05 -9.27 1.19
CA GLN A 328 3.05 -10.20 0.66
C GLN A 328 2.54 -11.08 -0.50
N GLU A 329 1.25 -10.97 -0.84
CA GLU A 329 0.56 -11.79 -1.84
C GLU A 329 1.28 -11.85 -3.19
N GLN A 330 1.26 -13.02 -3.82
CA GLN A 330 1.97 -13.29 -5.07
C GLN A 330 1.33 -12.56 -6.27
N MET A 331 -0.01 -12.50 -6.35
CA MET A 331 -0.74 -11.83 -7.44
C MET A 331 -0.28 -10.37 -7.65
N VAL A 332 -0.10 -9.64 -6.55
CA VAL A 332 0.36 -8.23 -6.54
C VAL A 332 1.81 -8.08 -7.04
N GLY A 333 2.62 -9.14 -7.00
CA GLY A 333 4.01 -9.12 -7.48
C GLY A 333 4.18 -9.51 -8.95
N CYS A 334 3.21 -10.22 -9.53
CA CYS A 334 3.34 -10.80 -10.88
C CYS A 334 2.44 -10.15 -11.94
N TYR A 335 1.25 -9.64 -11.55
CA TYR A 335 0.22 -9.25 -12.54
C TYR A 335 -0.34 -7.84 -12.37
N LEU A 336 -0.19 -7.21 -11.20
CA LEU A 336 -0.75 -5.89 -10.93
C LEU A 336 0.35 -4.84 -10.80
N SER A 337 0.15 -3.66 -11.40
CA SER A 337 0.94 -2.49 -11.01
C SER A 337 0.67 -2.21 -9.52
N ALA A 338 1.73 -2.26 -8.70
CA ALA A 338 1.60 -2.20 -7.25
C ALA A 338 1.14 -0.83 -6.70
N LEU A 339 0.86 0.13 -7.58
CA LEU A 339 0.57 1.54 -7.29
C LEU A 339 -0.93 1.77 -6.97
N PRO A 340 -1.29 2.10 -5.70
CA PRO A 340 -2.68 2.32 -5.30
C PRO A 340 -3.13 3.74 -5.69
N ARG A 341 -3.62 3.90 -6.92
CA ARG A 341 -3.98 5.23 -7.46
C ARG A 341 -4.97 6.02 -6.60
N LYS A 342 -5.93 5.36 -5.92
CA LYS A 342 -6.87 6.02 -4.99
C LYS A 342 -6.14 6.67 -3.81
N PHE A 343 -5.22 5.95 -3.16
CA PHE A 343 -4.34 6.49 -2.12
C PHE A 343 -3.51 7.66 -2.66
N MET A 344 -2.90 7.50 -3.84
CA MET A 344 -2.01 8.52 -4.43
C MET A 344 -2.77 9.83 -4.74
N ARG A 345 -4.00 9.76 -5.26
CA ARG A 345 -4.88 10.93 -5.49
C ARG A 345 -5.23 11.64 -4.19
N VAL A 346 -5.80 10.92 -3.23
CA VAL A 346 -6.28 11.49 -1.95
C VAL A 346 -5.13 12.12 -1.15
N MET A 347 -3.97 11.46 -1.10
CA MET A 347 -2.80 12.01 -0.42
C MET A 347 -2.29 13.29 -1.11
N ALA A 348 -2.28 13.35 -2.45
CA ALA A 348 -1.91 14.54 -3.21
C ALA A 348 -3.02 15.63 -3.25
N GLY A 349 -4.09 15.48 -2.45
CA GLY A 349 -5.17 16.45 -2.29
C GLY A 349 -6.27 16.38 -3.35
N HIS A 350 -6.24 15.41 -4.25
CA HIS A 350 -7.27 15.23 -5.29
C HIS A 350 -8.44 14.36 -4.80
N PRO A 351 -9.64 14.50 -5.37
CA PRO A 351 -10.75 13.58 -5.12
C PRO A 351 -10.37 12.12 -5.39
N ALA A 352 -10.99 11.21 -4.64
CA ALA A 352 -10.67 9.79 -4.69
C ALA A 352 -11.01 9.11 -6.03
N GLN A 353 -11.96 9.69 -6.77
CA GLN A 353 -12.48 9.21 -8.05
C GLN A 353 -11.42 9.26 -9.16
N PRO A 354 -11.38 8.29 -10.09
CA PRO A 354 -10.64 8.42 -11.35
C PRO A 354 -11.11 9.64 -12.16
N GLY A 355 -10.27 10.18 -13.04
CA GLY A 355 -10.62 11.34 -13.89
C GLY A 355 -10.69 12.69 -13.15
N CYS A 356 -10.27 12.74 -11.88
CA CYS A 356 -10.32 13.92 -10.99
C CYS A 356 -8.93 14.44 -10.56
N PHE A 357 -7.84 13.98 -11.17
CA PHE A 357 -6.52 14.62 -11.02
C PHE A 357 -6.53 15.98 -11.71
N GLU A 358 -6.26 17.05 -10.95
CA GLU A 358 -6.26 18.42 -11.45
C GLU A 358 -5.17 19.24 -10.72
N VAL A 359 -4.25 19.82 -11.47
CA VAL A 359 -3.23 20.74 -10.97
C VAL A 359 -3.33 22.02 -11.79
N ARG A 360 -4.11 23.01 -11.33
CA ARG A 360 -4.41 24.25 -12.08
C ARG A 360 -3.16 24.99 -12.57
N ARG A 361 -2.11 25.05 -11.74
CA ARG A 361 -0.81 25.62 -12.09
C ARG A 361 -0.05 24.85 -13.20
N ALA A 362 -0.60 23.74 -13.70
CA ALA A 362 -0.09 22.99 -14.84
C ALA A 362 -0.92 23.18 -16.12
N ASN A 363 -1.96 24.01 -16.10
CA ASN A 363 -2.82 24.29 -17.26
C ASN A 363 -2.07 25.03 -18.39
N ILE A 364 -1.06 25.84 -18.07
CA ILE A 364 -0.22 26.51 -19.05
C ILE A 364 1.13 25.79 -19.14
N THR A 365 1.47 25.29 -20.31
CA THR A 365 2.78 24.73 -20.63
C THR A 365 3.83 25.85 -20.65
N PRO A 366 4.96 25.73 -19.92
CA PRO A 366 6.04 26.70 -19.99
C PRO A 366 6.63 26.83 -21.41
N PRO A 367 7.09 28.03 -21.82
CA PRO A 367 7.84 28.22 -23.06
C PRO A 367 9.02 27.26 -23.19
N SER A 368 9.27 26.79 -24.43
CA SER A 368 10.37 25.87 -24.72
C SER A 368 11.74 26.46 -24.40
N THR A 369 11.91 27.77 -24.62
CA THR A 369 13.10 28.55 -24.24
C THR A 369 13.44 28.39 -22.75
N LEU A 370 12.46 28.60 -21.86
CA LEU A 370 12.64 28.40 -20.42
C LEU A 370 12.92 26.94 -20.04
N LEU A 371 12.27 25.98 -20.72
CA LEU A 371 12.48 24.56 -20.47
C LEU A 371 13.88 24.09 -20.86
N SER A 372 14.46 24.64 -21.93
CA SER A 372 15.81 24.30 -22.40
C SER A 372 16.92 24.99 -21.59
N LEU A 373 16.61 25.99 -20.75
CA LEU A 373 17.55 26.63 -19.82
C LEU A 373 17.83 25.81 -18.55
N ILE A 374 17.06 24.76 -18.26
CA ILE A 374 17.26 23.87 -17.10
C ILE A 374 17.82 22.56 -17.62
N TRP A 375 18.96 22.07 -17.13
CA TRP A 375 19.61 20.83 -17.61
C TRP A 375 19.74 20.73 -19.15
N PRO A 376 20.41 21.66 -19.85
CA PRO A 376 20.45 21.69 -21.33
C PRO A 376 20.90 20.38 -22.00
N GLU A 377 21.66 19.56 -21.29
CA GLU A 377 22.13 18.22 -21.69
C GLU A 377 20.98 17.27 -22.06
N LEU A 378 19.77 17.51 -21.57
CA LEU A 378 18.57 16.73 -21.92
C LEU A 378 18.05 16.99 -23.34
N GLU A 379 18.45 18.08 -24.01
CA GLU A 379 18.00 18.37 -25.37
C GLU A 379 18.39 17.28 -26.37
N GLN A 380 19.58 16.68 -26.20
CA GLN A 380 20.04 15.59 -27.08
C GLN A 380 19.18 14.33 -26.98
N TRP A 381 18.44 14.14 -25.89
CA TRP A 381 17.64 12.94 -25.63
C TRP A 381 16.19 13.07 -26.11
N LYS A 382 15.71 14.29 -26.40
CA LYS A 382 14.34 14.52 -26.88
C LYS A 382 14.08 13.79 -28.19
N GLY A 383 13.03 12.96 -28.21
CA GLY A 383 12.59 12.22 -29.41
C GLY A 383 13.49 11.05 -29.81
N ARG A 384 14.58 10.76 -29.09
CA ARG A 384 15.36 9.53 -29.31
C ARG A 384 14.66 8.33 -28.68
N GLN A 385 14.72 7.18 -29.35
CA GLN A 385 14.45 5.91 -28.68
C GLN A 385 15.65 5.52 -27.82
N VAL A 386 15.39 5.19 -26.56
CA VAL A 386 16.39 4.74 -25.59
C VAL A 386 16.03 3.31 -25.21
N GLU A 387 16.92 2.37 -25.48
CA GLU A 387 16.67 0.93 -25.24
C GLU A 387 16.57 0.60 -23.74
N ASP A 388 17.31 1.33 -22.89
CA ASP A 388 17.24 1.10 -21.44
C ASP A 388 16.01 1.79 -20.82
N LEU A 389 15.17 0.97 -20.20
CA LEU A 389 13.91 1.39 -19.57
C LEU A 389 14.10 2.34 -18.37
N ALA A 390 15.18 2.20 -17.61
CA ALA A 390 15.47 3.08 -16.47
C ALA A 390 15.98 4.44 -16.97
N THR A 391 16.91 4.44 -17.93
CA THR A 391 17.36 5.69 -18.59
C THR A 391 16.18 6.41 -19.26
N ALA A 392 15.35 5.70 -20.02
CA ALA A 392 14.17 6.29 -20.68
C ALA A 392 13.17 6.89 -19.67
N GLY A 393 12.78 6.11 -18.64
CA GLY A 393 11.83 6.57 -17.62
C GLY A 393 12.38 7.69 -16.72
N PHE A 394 13.70 7.78 -16.56
CA PHE A 394 14.36 8.88 -15.84
C PHE A 394 14.45 10.14 -16.71
N ILE A 395 14.74 10.03 -18.01
CA ILE A 395 14.68 11.16 -18.96
C ILE A 395 13.26 11.75 -19.00
N ASP A 396 12.23 10.91 -19.13
CA ASP A 396 10.82 11.34 -19.06
C ASP A 396 10.49 12.04 -17.74
N LEU A 397 11.09 11.59 -16.63
CA LEU A 397 10.93 12.23 -15.32
C LEU A 397 11.57 13.62 -15.34
N LEU A 398 12.83 13.75 -15.76
CA LEU A 398 13.51 15.05 -15.79
C LEU A 398 12.84 16.05 -16.75
N LEU A 399 12.40 15.60 -17.93
CA LEU A 399 11.62 16.43 -18.87
C LEU A 399 10.28 16.89 -18.27
N TYR A 400 9.64 16.09 -17.41
CA TYR A 400 8.48 16.52 -16.63
C TYR A 400 8.86 17.47 -15.49
N LEU A 401 9.93 17.18 -14.74
CA LEU A 401 10.37 18.00 -13.61
C LEU A 401 10.79 19.41 -14.03
N ARG A 402 11.37 19.62 -15.23
CA ARG A 402 11.56 20.95 -15.84
C ARG A 402 10.26 21.78 -15.89
N GLN A 403 9.15 21.17 -16.32
CA GLN A 403 7.84 21.83 -16.34
C GLN A 403 7.35 22.12 -14.92
N VAL A 404 7.54 21.17 -13.99
CA VAL A 404 7.16 21.33 -12.57
C VAL A 404 7.93 22.48 -11.91
N ILE A 405 9.22 22.66 -12.18
CA ILE A 405 10.04 23.76 -11.64
C ILE A 405 9.41 25.12 -11.99
N ILE A 406 9.20 25.37 -13.28
CA ILE A 406 8.69 26.68 -13.76
C ILE A 406 7.24 26.92 -13.33
N GLN A 407 6.44 25.87 -13.20
CA GLN A 407 5.04 25.96 -12.76
C GLN A 407 4.88 26.13 -11.24
N ASP A 408 5.66 25.42 -10.43
CA ASP A 408 5.59 25.49 -8.97
C ASP A 408 6.31 26.76 -8.44
N SER A 409 7.32 27.29 -9.16
CA SER A 409 8.03 28.52 -8.78
C SER A 409 7.14 29.76 -8.78
N VAL A 410 6.13 29.83 -9.66
CA VAL A 410 5.18 30.95 -9.73
C VAL A 410 4.41 31.14 -8.41
N ALA A 411 4.18 30.05 -7.68
CA ALA A 411 3.52 30.07 -6.37
C ALA A 411 4.51 30.13 -5.19
N LEU A 412 5.70 29.53 -5.31
CA LEU A 412 6.69 29.42 -4.24
C LEU A 412 7.63 30.62 -4.13
N ARG A 413 8.00 31.25 -5.26
CA ARG A 413 8.92 32.39 -5.28
C ARG A 413 8.38 33.62 -4.52
N PRO A 414 7.07 33.97 -4.58
CA PRO A 414 6.52 35.03 -3.73
C PRO A 414 6.51 34.69 -2.24
N GLN A 415 6.41 33.41 -1.86
CA GLN A 415 6.40 32.97 -0.46
C GLN A 415 7.79 32.92 0.15
N PHE A 416 8.81 32.56 -0.64
CA PHE A 416 10.19 32.36 -0.18
C PHE A 416 11.19 33.16 -1.02
N PRO A 417 11.05 34.49 -1.17
CA PRO A 417 11.81 35.30 -2.13
C PRO A 417 13.31 35.31 -1.87
N SER A 418 13.75 35.03 -0.64
CA SER A 418 15.15 34.92 -0.25
C SER A 418 15.81 33.57 -0.60
N SER A 419 15.07 32.57 -1.06
CA SER A 419 15.64 31.24 -1.33
C SER A 419 16.63 31.29 -2.50
N PRO A 420 17.87 30.76 -2.34
CA PRO A 420 18.91 30.88 -3.36
C PRO A 420 18.63 30.07 -4.63
N ILE A 421 17.62 29.19 -4.62
CA ILE A 421 17.15 28.50 -5.83
C ILE A 421 16.67 29.49 -6.92
N TRP A 422 16.23 30.70 -6.53
CA TRP A 422 15.83 31.75 -7.46
C TRP A 422 17.00 32.47 -8.14
N ASN A 423 18.25 32.12 -7.82
CA ASN A 423 19.44 32.62 -8.52
C ASN A 423 19.65 31.91 -9.87
N HIS A 424 18.96 30.81 -10.14
CA HIS A 424 19.08 30.09 -11.41
C HIS A 424 18.65 30.94 -12.63
N PRO A 425 19.43 31.00 -13.74
CA PRO A 425 19.19 31.83 -14.93
C PRO A 425 17.76 31.88 -15.47
N VAL A 426 17.04 30.75 -15.40
CA VAL A 426 15.64 30.64 -15.87
C VAL A 426 14.70 31.64 -15.18
N PHE A 427 15.00 32.05 -13.95
CA PHE A 427 14.14 32.92 -13.13
C PHE A 427 14.40 34.42 -13.35
N GLN A 428 15.48 34.80 -14.03
CA GLN A 428 15.72 36.17 -14.49
C GLN A 428 15.40 36.36 -15.99
N HIS A 429 15.15 35.28 -16.73
CA HIS A 429 14.80 35.35 -18.15
C HIS A 429 13.52 36.15 -18.40
N PRO A 430 13.44 37.06 -19.41
CA PRO A 430 12.27 37.91 -19.63
C PRO A 430 10.95 37.15 -19.80
N GLU A 431 10.97 36.02 -20.53
CA GLU A 431 9.77 35.18 -20.71
C GLU A 431 9.23 34.59 -19.41
N TYR A 432 10.07 34.37 -18.39
CA TYR A 432 9.60 33.87 -17.09
C TYR A 432 8.63 34.86 -16.44
N LYS A 433 8.89 36.16 -16.58
CA LYS A 433 8.00 37.20 -16.02
C LYS A 433 6.63 37.17 -16.70
N ALA A 434 6.60 37.11 -18.03
CA ALA A 434 5.36 37.03 -18.81
C ALA A 434 4.57 35.74 -18.49
N TYR A 435 5.26 34.59 -18.48
CA TYR A 435 4.66 33.31 -18.10
C TYR A 435 4.09 33.32 -16.67
N SER A 436 4.85 33.85 -15.71
CA SER A 436 4.43 33.93 -14.30
C SER A 436 3.16 34.77 -14.13
N GLN A 437 3.02 35.87 -14.88
CA GLN A 437 1.82 36.70 -14.86
C GLN A 437 0.63 35.95 -15.48
N GLN A 438 0.81 35.35 -16.65
CA GLN A 438 -0.22 34.58 -17.34
C GLN A 438 -0.75 33.41 -16.49
N LEU A 439 0.14 32.69 -15.81
CA LEU A 439 -0.23 31.57 -14.95
C LEU A 439 -0.94 32.02 -13.67
N GLN A 440 -0.55 33.16 -13.08
CA GLN A 440 -1.24 33.73 -11.92
C GLN A 440 -2.70 34.08 -12.26
N SER A 441 -2.95 34.77 -13.38
CA SER A 441 -4.32 35.07 -13.83
C SER A 441 -5.14 33.79 -14.05
N CYS A 442 -4.59 32.82 -14.79
CA CYS A 442 -5.28 31.55 -15.07
C CYS A 442 -5.62 30.74 -13.80
N VAL A 443 -4.77 30.78 -12.77
CA VAL A 443 -5.04 30.10 -11.50
C VAL A 443 -6.11 30.83 -10.68
N GLN A 444 -6.13 32.16 -10.70
CA GLN A 444 -7.13 33.00 -10.01
C GLN A 444 -8.52 32.90 -10.67
N GLU A 445 -8.61 33.00 -11.99
CA GLU A 445 -9.87 32.83 -12.75
C GLU A 445 -10.51 31.46 -12.49
N ALA A 446 -9.69 30.42 -12.29
CA ALA A 446 -10.13 29.06 -12.02
C ALA A 446 -10.48 28.79 -10.54
N GLU A 447 -10.55 29.80 -9.66
CA GLU A 447 -10.96 29.59 -8.26
C GLU A 447 -12.46 29.26 -8.11
N GLN A 448 -13.31 29.70 -9.05
CA GLN A 448 -14.68 29.19 -9.11
C GLN A 448 -14.68 27.72 -9.57
N PRO A 449 -15.23 26.78 -8.78
CA PRO A 449 -15.29 25.38 -9.18
C PRO A 449 -16.18 25.23 -10.41
N SER A 450 -15.60 24.79 -11.53
CA SER A 450 -16.35 24.61 -12.77
C SER A 450 -17.52 23.65 -12.55
N GLN A 451 -18.67 23.93 -13.17
CA GLN A 451 -19.89 23.11 -13.03
C GLN A 451 -19.60 21.63 -13.32
N LEU A 452 -18.71 21.35 -14.29
CA LEU A 452 -18.25 20.00 -14.64
C LEU A 452 -17.50 19.29 -13.49
N THR A 453 -16.77 20.02 -12.64
CA THR A 453 -16.07 19.46 -11.47
C THR A 453 -17.08 19.09 -10.37
N ILE A 454 -18.04 19.98 -10.10
CA ILE A 454 -19.13 19.72 -9.15
C ILE A 454 -19.93 18.49 -9.62
N LEU A 455 -20.28 18.44 -10.90
CA LEU A 455 -21.05 17.35 -11.50
C LEU A 455 -20.28 16.01 -11.44
N LYS A 456 -18.97 16.00 -11.76
CA LYS A 456 -18.12 14.81 -11.59
C LYS A 456 -18.03 14.32 -10.13
N GLN A 457 -18.06 15.22 -9.15
CA GLN A 457 -18.03 14.87 -7.72
C GLN A 457 -19.40 14.38 -7.22
N ALA A 458 -20.50 14.90 -7.75
CA ALA A 458 -21.86 14.50 -7.41
C ALA A 458 -22.30 13.19 -8.06
N MET A 459 -21.85 12.89 -9.29
CA MET A 459 -22.26 11.70 -10.06
C MET A 459 -22.14 10.36 -9.31
N PRO A 460 -21.06 10.06 -8.56
CA PRO A 460 -20.98 8.82 -7.77
C PRO A 460 -22.07 8.71 -6.71
N VAL A 461 -22.37 9.81 -6.00
CA VAL A 461 -23.43 9.85 -4.97
C VAL A 461 -24.81 9.66 -5.61
N LEU A 462 -25.05 10.32 -6.74
CA LEU A 462 -26.26 10.11 -7.55
C LEU A 462 -26.38 8.66 -8.04
N THR A 463 -25.28 8.04 -8.47
CA THR A 463 -25.26 6.64 -8.93
C THR A 463 -25.58 5.67 -7.80
N GLU A 464 -25.05 5.91 -6.60
CA GLU A 464 -25.31 5.08 -5.42
C GLU A 464 -26.75 5.25 -4.92
N TYR A 465 -27.30 6.46 -4.97
CA TYR A 465 -28.72 6.73 -4.71
C TYR A 465 -29.65 6.06 -5.72
N LEU A 466 -29.35 6.11 -7.03
CA LEU A 466 -30.11 5.42 -8.07
C LEU A 466 -30.10 3.90 -7.87
N LYS A 467 -28.94 3.30 -7.58
CA LYS A 467 -28.85 1.87 -7.25
C LYS A 467 -29.66 1.49 -6.01
N SER A 468 -29.72 2.37 -5.01
CA SER A 468 -30.56 2.15 -3.83
C SER A 468 -32.06 2.21 -4.17
N ILE A 469 -32.46 3.08 -5.10
CA ILE A 469 -33.84 3.14 -5.61
C ILE A 469 -34.16 1.86 -6.40
N ASP A 470 -33.27 1.41 -7.29
CA ASP A 470 -33.47 0.20 -8.09
C ASP A 470 -33.63 -1.04 -7.20
N ALA A 471 -32.73 -1.24 -6.22
CA ALA A 471 -32.83 -2.34 -5.25
C ALA A 471 -34.12 -2.27 -4.39
N HIS A 472 -34.58 -1.06 -4.06
CA HIS A 472 -35.86 -0.87 -3.37
C HIS A 472 -37.07 -1.19 -4.27
N ASN A 473 -37.00 -0.85 -5.55
CA ASN A 473 -38.02 -1.16 -6.54
C ASN A 473 -38.10 -2.67 -6.83
N GLU A 474 -36.97 -3.37 -7.01
CA GLU A 474 -36.91 -4.83 -7.11
C GLU A 474 -37.54 -5.50 -5.88
N SER A 475 -37.18 -5.05 -4.68
CA SER A 475 -37.76 -5.53 -3.42
C SER A 475 -39.28 -5.32 -3.36
N ARG A 476 -39.78 -4.20 -3.88
CA ARG A 476 -41.22 -3.92 -3.97
C ARG A 476 -41.91 -4.82 -5.00
N ILE A 477 -41.31 -5.06 -6.16
CA ILE A 477 -41.85 -5.94 -7.22
C ILE A 477 -42.02 -7.35 -6.66
N LEU A 478 -40.96 -7.94 -6.08
CA LEU A 478 -41.00 -9.26 -5.44
C LEU A 478 -42.07 -9.32 -4.33
N ALA A 479 -42.18 -8.28 -3.50
CA ALA A 479 -43.20 -8.21 -2.46
C ALA A 479 -44.64 -7.99 -2.99
N THR A 480 -44.82 -7.53 -4.23
CA THR A 480 -46.13 -7.49 -4.90
C THR A 480 -46.46 -8.80 -5.61
N GLU A 481 -45.48 -9.46 -6.25
CA GLU A 481 -45.64 -10.79 -6.85
C GLU A 481 -46.02 -11.83 -5.81
N ALA A 482 -45.34 -11.86 -4.66
CA ALA A 482 -45.67 -12.76 -3.56
C ALA A 482 -47.10 -12.53 -3.00
N ARG A 483 -47.57 -11.27 -2.98
CA ARG A 483 -48.95 -10.94 -2.57
C ARG A 483 -49.98 -11.38 -3.60
N LEU A 484 -49.70 -11.19 -4.89
CA LEU A 484 -50.56 -11.66 -5.99
C LEU A 484 -50.65 -13.19 -6.01
N GLN A 485 -49.54 -13.90 -5.81
CA GLN A 485 -49.53 -15.36 -5.72
C GLN A 485 -50.36 -15.87 -4.52
N GLN A 486 -50.23 -15.26 -3.35
CA GLN A 486 -51.07 -15.59 -2.19
C GLN A 486 -52.56 -15.33 -2.45
N GLU A 487 -52.90 -14.23 -3.12
CA GLU A 487 -54.29 -13.93 -3.46
C GLU A 487 -54.87 -14.93 -4.47
N ILE A 488 -54.09 -15.35 -5.48
CA ILE A 488 -54.48 -16.41 -6.42
C ILE A 488 -54.70 -17.75 -5.69
N ILE A 489 -53.84 -18.10 -4.74
CA ILE A 489 -53.98 -19.31 -3.91
C ILE A 489 -55.28 -19.22 -3.08
N ASN A 490 -55.51 -18.10 -2.39
CA ASN A 490 -56.71 -17.87 -1.59
C ASN A 490 -57.99 -17.99 -2.43
N GLN A 491 -58.04 -17.36 -3.60
CA GLN A 491 -59.20 -17.42 -4.51
C GLN A 491 -59.42 -18.83 -5.06
N SER A 492 -58.35 -19.54 -5.42
CA SER A 492 -58.42 -20.95 -5.82
C SER A 492 -59.00 -21.84 -4.72
N THR A 493 -58.54 -21.67 -3.47
CA THR A 493 -59.08 -22.40 -2.31
C THR A 493 -60.54 -22.06 -2.04
N GLN A 494 -60.95 -20.79 -2.16
CA GLN A 494 -62.36 -20.37 -2.03
C GLN A 494 -63.24 -20.99 -3.13
N LEU A 495 -62.78 -21.01 -4.39
CA LEU A 495 -63.50 -21.64 -5.49
C LEU A 495 -63.66 -23.15 -5.28
N GLN A 496 -62.62 -23.84 -4.82
CA GLN A 496 -62.70 -25.27 -4.46
C GLN A 496 -63.73 -25.52 -3.34
N ALA A 497 -63.74 -24.69 -2.30
CA ALA A 497 -64.69 -24.78 -1.20
C ALA A 497 -66.15 -24.52 -1.64
N LEU A 498 -66.37 -23.57 -2.56
CA LEU A 498 -67.68 -23.31 -3.15
C LEU A 498 -68.17 -24.49 -4.01
N LEU A 499 -67.29 -25.08 -4.82
CA LEU A 499 -67.60 -26.26 -5.63
C LEU A 499 -67.93 -27.49 -4.77
N SER A 500 -67.17 -27.76 -3.71
CA SER A 500 -67.46 -28.87 -2.79
C SER A 500 -68.76 -28.67 -2.01
N ASN A 501 -69.07 -27.44 -1.59
CA ASN A 501 -70.33 -27.14 -0.91
C ASN A 501 -71.53 -27.24 -1.87
N GLY A 502 -71.40 -26.79 -3.12
CA GLY A 502 -72.44 -26.95 -4.15
C GLY A 502 -72.74 -28.43 -4.46
N LEU A 503 -71.70 -29.27 -4.58
CA LEU A 503 -71.84 -30.72 -4.70
C LEU A 503 -72.55 -31.35 -3.48
N THR A 504 -72.23 -30.88 -2.28
CA THR A 504 -72.84 -31.36 -1.03
C THR A 504 -74.35 -31.06 -0.98
N VAL A 505 -74.76 -29.84 -1.36
CA VAL A 505 -76.18 -29.44 -1.43
C VAL A 505 -76.94 -30.30 -2.45
N HIS A 506 -76.36 -30.57 -3.63
CA HIS A 506 -76.98 -31.46 -4.62
C HIS A 506 -77.09 -32.92 -4.16
N LEU A 507 -76.08 -33.45 -3.47
CA LEU A 507 -76.12 -34.81 -2.90
C LEU A 507 -77.17 -34.94 -1.78
N GLN A 508 -77.32 -33.92 -0.95
CA GLN A 508 -78.29 -33.91 0.15
C GLN A 508 -79.74 -33.75 -0.35
N ALA A 509 -79.94 -33.04 -1.46
CA ALA A 509 -81.21 -33.00 -2.20
C ALA A 509 -81.54 -34.35 -2.89
N ALA A 510 -80.54 -35.08 -3.39
CA ALA A 510 -80.75 -36.41 -3.96
C ALA A 510 -81.11 -37.45 -2.87
N LEU A 511 -80.37 -37.47 -1.77
CA LEU A 511 -80.52 -38.44 -0.68
C LEU A 511 -81.84 -38.30 0.12
N SER A 512 -82.54 -37.17 0.03
CA SER A 512 -83.86 -36.98 0.64
C SER A 512 -85.02 -37.61 -0.16
N THR A 513 -84.75 -38.22 -1.33
CA THR A 513 -85.77 -38.87 -2.18
C THR A 513 -85.78 -40.40 -2.13
N ALA A 514 -84.84 -41.05 -1.42
CA ALA A 514 -84.73 -42.51 -1.37
C ALA A 514 -85.16 -43.09 0.01
N ARG A 515 -86.15 -43.99 0.01
CA ARG A 515 -86.69 -44.67 1.21
C ARG A 515 -86.26 -46.16 1.22
N PRO A 516 -85.87 -46.74 2.36
CA PRO A 516 -85.16 -48.03 2.39
C PRO A 516 -86.06 -49.27 2.49
N SER A 517 -85.49 -50.44 2.19
CA SER A 517 -86.02 -51.78 2.53
C SER A 517 -84.88 -52.73 2.94
N THR A 518 -85.15 -53.69 3.82
CA THR A 518 -84.19 -54.39 4.70
C THR A 518 -84.23 -55.92 4.60
N ALA A 519 -83.07 -56.57 4.71
CA ALA A 519 -82.81 -57.93 5.28
C ALA A 519 -81.27 -58.15 5.26
N ALA A 520 -80.49 -58.53 6.29
CA ALA A 520 -80.63 -59.45 7.45
C ALA A 520 -80.78 -60.93 7.04
N GLY A 521 -79.90 -61.89 7.38
CA GLY A 521 -78.62 -61.93 8.14
C GLY A 521 -77.84 -63.22 7.74
N PRO A 522 -77.13 -63.99 8.61
CA PRO A 522 -76.93 -63.86 10.06
C PRO A 522 -75.43 -63.75 10.51
N ALA A 523 -74.80 -64.77 11.14
CA ALA A 523 -73.66 -64.60 12.08
C ALA A 523 -72.82 -65.88 12.39
N ALA A 524 -71.89 -65.76 13.36
CA ALA A 524 -70.94 -66.74 13.96
C ALA A 524 -69.58 -66.93 13.23
N GLY A 525 -68.41 -67.12 13.89
CA GLY A 525 -68.09 -67.32 15.32
C GLY A 525 -66.57 -67.09 15.64
N PRO A 526 -66.08 -67.30 16.88
CA PRO A 526 -65.10 -66.36 17.48
C PRO A 526 -63.74 -66.92 17.99
N ALA A 527 -62.99 -66.03 18.69
CA ALA A 527 -61.81 -66.24 19.57
C ALA A 527 -60.41 -66.14 18.89
N ALA A 528 -59.33 -65.64 19.53
CA ALA A 528 -59.11 -65.16 20.90
C ALA A 528 -57.92 -64.16 21.02
N GLY A 529 -57.85 -63.42 22.15
CA GLY A 529 -56.57 -63.01 22.77
C GLY A 529 -56.03 -61.59 22.47
N PRO A 530 -55.27 -60.96 23.40
CA PRO A 530 -55.26 -59.49 23.51
C PRO A 530 -53.87 -58.80 23.57
N ALA A 531 -53.92 -57.49 23.83
CA ALA A 531 -52.90 -56.58 24.38
C ALA A 531 -52.34 -55.52 23.42
N ALA A 532 -52.05 -54.34 23.99
CA ALA A 532 -51.93 -53.07 23.29
C ALA A 532 -50.47 -52.60 23.07
N GLY A 533 -50.28 -51.70 22.10
CA GLY A 533 -49.05 -50.95 21.91
C GLY A 533 -49.29 -49.70 21.05
N PRO A 534 -48.79 -48.51 21.42
CA PRO A 534 -48.92 -47.29 20.62
C PRO A 534 -47.60 -46.81 19.97
N ALA A 535 -47.76 -45.81 19.09
CA ALA A 535 -46.83 -44.72 18.76
C ALA A 535 -45.87 -44.82 17.54
N ILE A 536 -46.20 -43.98 16.54
CA ILE A 536 -45.35 -43.00 15.82
C ILE A 536 -44.14 -43.51 15.02
N GLY A 537 -44.16 -43.25 13.70
CA GLY A 537 -42.99 -43.21 12.81
C GLY A 537 -43.03 -41.95 11.94
N LEU A 538 -41.91 -41.21 11.87
CA LEU A 538 -41.82 -39.88 11.23
C LEU A 538 -41.33 -39.95 9.77
N ALA A 539 -41.59 -38.89 9.01
CA ALA A 539 -41.23 -38.76 7.60
C ALA A 539 -39.75 -38.38 7.35
N THR A 540 -39.28 -38.57 6.12
CA THR A 540 -38.67 -37.50 5.31
C THR A 540 -38.55 -37.94 3.85
N GLY A 541 -38.74 -37.01 2.91
CA GLY A 541 -38.55 -37.27 1.48
C GLY A 541 -38.15 -36.00 0.72
N GLN A 542 -37.16 -36.13 -0.16
CA GLN A 542 -37.02 -35.31 -1.35
C GLN A 542 -37.62 -36.08 -2.54
N PRO A 543 -37.92 -35.42 -3.67
CA PRO A 543 -37.18 -35.79 -4.87
C PRO A 543 -36.86 -34.62 -5.83
N ALA A 544 -36.08 -34.95 -6.86
CA ALA A 544 -35.79 -34.13 -8.03
C ALA A 544 -36.11 -34.91 -9.33
N SER A 545 -36.40 -34.22 -10.45
CA SER A 545 -36.32 -34.69 -11.86
C SER A 545 -36.90 -33.60 -12.79
N GLN A 546 -36.14 -33.01 -13.73
CA GLN A 546 -35.97 -33.43 -15.15
C GLN A 546 -37.26 -33.32 -16.02
N GLU A 547 -37.30 -32.44 -17.04
CA GLU A 547 -37.00 -32.67 -18.49
C GLU A 547 -38.05 -33.57 -19.20
N THR A 548 -38.52 -33.36 -20.45
CA THR A 548 -38.24 -32.44 -21.58
C THR A 548 -39.45 -32.43 -22.58
N ALA A 549 -39.30 -31.81 -23.79
CA ALA A 549 -40.10 -32.02 -25.05
C ALA A 549 -41.42 -31.20 -25.24
N THR A 550 -41.81 -30.64 -26.42
CA THR A 550 -41.17 -30.37 -27.74
C THR A 550 -41.89 -29.23 -28.52
N ALA A 551 -41.15 -28.55 -29.40
CA ALA A 551 -41.42 -27.48 -30.40
C ALA A 551 -42.80 -27.25 -31.07
N LEU A 552 -43.06 -26.00 -31.52
CA LEU A 552 -43.15 -25.61 -32.96
C LEU A 552 -43.14 -24.07 -33.21
N LEU A 553 -42.99 -23.64 -34.48
CA LEU A 553 -42.34 -22.38 -34.91
C LEU A 553 -43.27 -21.26 -35.44
N THR A 554 -42.97 -20.00 -35.03
CA THR A 554 -43.03 -18.72 -35.82
C THR A 554 -42.37 -17.57 -35.02
N GLY A 555 -41.58 -16.61 -35.53
CA GLY A 555 -40.77 -16.60 -36.76
C GLY A 555 -40.84 -15.35 -37.67
N LEU A 556 -40.11 -14.25 -37.37
CA LEU A 556 -39.63 -13.22 -38.34
C LEU A 556 -38.63 -12.18 -37.70
N SER A 557 -37.37 -12.24 -38.16
CA SER A 557 -36.28 -11.22 -38.19
C SER A 557 -36.19 -10.03 -37.20
N GLU A 558 -35.08 -9.97 -36.45
CA GLU A 558 -34.54 -8.79 -35.75
C GLU A 558 -33.70 -7.86 -36.67
N PRO A 559 -33.46 -6.58 -36.29
CA PRO A 559 -32.44 -5.73 -36.89
C PRO A 559 -31.03 -5.97 -36.32
N VAL A 560 -30.02 -5.80 -37.18
CA VAL A 560 -28.59 -6.09 -36.93
C VAL A 560 -27.97 -5.18 -35.87
N ARG A 561 -27.14 -5.76 -34.97
CA ARG A 561 -26.09 -5.06 -34.23
C ARG A 561 -24.71 -5.50 -34.75
N GLU A 562 -23.85 -4.54 -35.08
CA GLU A 562 -22.47 -4.81 -35.48
C GLU A 562 -21.64 -5.38 -34.31
N ALA A 563 -20.95 -6.49 -34.56
CA ALA A 563 -19.92 -7.02 -33.68
C ALA A 563 -18.53 -6.63 -34.21
N VAL A 564 -17.75 -5.90 -33.43
CA VAL A 564 -16.37 -5.55 -33.78
C VAL A 564 -15.48 -6.79 -33.55
N PRO A 565 -14.68 -7.23 -34.54
CA PRO A 565 -13.92 -8.48 -34.45
C PRO A 565 -12.70 -8.38 -33.53
N VAL A 566 -12.47 -9.45 -32.76
CA VAL A 566 -11.25 -9.66 -31.97
C VAL A 566 -10.14 -10.23 -32.87
N PRO A 567 -8.90 -9.69 -32.85
CA PRO A 567 -7.81 -10.25 -33.65
C PRO A 567 -7.41 -11.66 -33.19
N GLN A 568 -7.52 -12.64 -34.08
CA GLN A 568 -6.95 -13.97 -33.90
C GLN A 568 -5.45 -13.95 -34.21
N TYR A 569 -4.60 -14.23 -33.21
CA TYR A 569 -3.17 -14.47 -33.45
C TYR A 569 -2.98 -15.81 -34.16
N HIS A 570 -2.55 -15.77 -35.42
CA HIS A 570 -2.12 -16.95 -36.16
C HIS A 570 -0.74 -17.43 -35.68
N ASN A 571 -0.65 -18.70 -35.26
CA ASN A 571 0.64 -19.38 -35.08
C ASN A 571 1.21 -19.75 -36.45
N GLY A 572 2.01 -18.85 -37.03
CA GLY A 572 2.81 -19.13 -38.22
C GLY A 572 4.07 -19.94 -37.87
N VAL A 573 4.04 -21.24 -38.14
CA VAL A 573 5.26 -22.06 -38.18
C VAL A 573 6.03 -21.71 -39.45
N ILE A 574 7.27 -21.23 -39.32
CA ILE A 574 8.21 -21.14 -40.45
C ILE A 574 9.46 -21.94 -40.08
N SER A 575 9.59 -23.10 -40.70
CA SER A 575 10.83 -23.86 -40.81
C SER A 575 11.77 -23.17 -41.80
N GLY A 576 13.03 -22.99 -41.43
CA GLY A 576 14.05 -22.41 -42.30
C GLY A 576 15.44 -22.64 -41.75
N GLU A 577 16.02 -23.80 -42.06
CA GLU A 577 17.43 -24.07 -41.77
C GLU A 577 18.33 -23.17 -42.64
N GLN A 578 19.32 -22.53 -42.03
CA GLN A 578 20.63 -22.36 -42.65
C GLN A 578 21.68 -22.16 -41.55
N GLY A 579 22.61 -23.11 -41.47
CA GLY A 579 23.57 -23.18 -40.37
C GLY A 579 24.80 -22.31 -40.58
N VAL A 580 25.39 -21.85 -39.47
CA VAL A 580 26.78 -21.36 -39.43
C VAL A 580 27.52 -22.15 -38.37
N ARG A 581 28.62 -22.80 -38.77
CA ARG A 581 29.52 -23.55 -37.88
C ARG A 581 30.13 -22.62 -36.83
N VAL A 582 30.03 -22.98 -35.56
CA VAL A 582 30.95 -22.47 -34.52
C VAL A 582 32.07 -23.49 -34.34
N SER A 583 33.24 -23.20 -34.90
CA SER A 583 34.45 -24.00 -34.71
C SER A 583 35.07 -23.70 -33.35
N TYR A 584 35.07 -24.70 -32.46
CA TYR A 584 35.94 -24.67 -31.27
C TYR A 584 37.37 -25.00 -31.67
N SER A 585 38.25 -24.01 -31.68
CA SER A 585 39.71 -24.19 -31.64
C SER A 585 40.23 -23.78 -30.27
N GLY A 586 40.29 -24.74 -29.34
CA GLY A 586 41.08 -24.60 -28.12
C GLY A 586 42.54 -25.04 -28.35
N THR A 587 43.35 -24.90 -27.30
CA THR A 587 44.73 -25.41 -27.13
C THR A 587 45.85 -24.57 -27.81
N PRO A 588 47.12 -24.70 -27.37
CA PRO A 588 47.58 -24.59 -25.96
C PRO A 588 48.97 -23.93 -25.75
N TYR A 589 49.40 -23.86 -24.49
CA TYR A 589 50.80 -23.77 -23.97
C TYR A 589 51.72 -22.61 -24.40
N ALA A 590 52.06 -21.76 -23.42
CA ALA A 590 53.35 -21.83 -22.73
C ALA A 590 53.19 -21.37 -21.27
#